data_AF-A0A6P8GJ32-F1
#
_entry.id   AF-A0A6P8GJ32-F1
#
_cell.length_a   1.000
_cell.length_b   1.000
_cell.length_c   1.000
_cell.angle_alpha   90.00
_cell.angle_beta   90.00
_cell.angle_gamma   90.00
#
_symmetry.space_group_name_H-M   'P 1'
#
loop_
_entity.id
_entity.type
_entity.pdbx_description
1 polymer ?
#
loop_
_entity_poly.entity_id
_entity_poly.type
_entity_poly.pdbx_seq_one_letter_code
_entity_poly.pdbx_strand_id
1 'polypeptide(L)'
;MENCLNERNACMDFISLTNYGTNYQRLSVVEPVGLVPKVHCEDITLPGSLFTVWAQMKDLIQKPPVTLDPLTASNQLVVSMDHTTIEYSEWKQEYPDNPKRFHVGVLGSQGYTSGLHCWDIEVGDSDKWIVGVVEENVDRKRLFNMERGFWSIRLSDDVYRAGIRGQTELAVNDIPWIIRVWLDYDKGRVKFCDPHKNCTLFSYTSKFKEKVFPYFCSGTPLCPMILFPGKK
;
A
#
# COMPACT_ATOMS: atom_id res chain seq x y z
N MET A 1 -56.06 -15.43 -14.01
CA MET A 1 -55.19 -14.24 -14.04
C MET A 1 -54.46 -14.25 -12.70
N GLU A 2 -53.44 -15.11 -12.58
CA GLU A 2 -51.98 -14.78 -12.65
C GLU A 2 -51.52 -14.07 -11.37
N ASN A 3 -50.38 -14.35 -10.71
CA ASN A 3 -49.33 -15.37 -10.77
C ASN A 3 -48.41 -15.15 -9.54
N CYS A 4 -47.82 -16.22 -8.98
CA CYS A 4 -46.47 -16.38 -8.37
C CYS A 4 -45.97 -15.42 -7.23
N LEU A 5 -45.65 -15.89 -6.00
CA LEU A 5 -44.41 -16.58 -5.51
C LEU A 5 -43.18 -15.63 -5.41
N ASN A 6 -42.26 -15.63 -4.44
CA ASN A 6 -42.00 -16.36 -3.19
C ASN A 6 -40.81 -15.68 -2.44
N GLU A 7 -40.61 -16.06 -1.16
CA GLU A 7 -39.34 -16.15 -0.40
C GLU A 7 -38.62 -14.92 0.24
N ARG A 8 -38.49 -14.98 1.58
CA ARG A 8 -37.33 -14.54 2.40
C ARG A 8 -37.48 -15.07 3.84
N ASN A 9 -36.58 -15.97 4.26
CA ASN A 9 -36.47 -16.49 5.63
C ASN A 9 -35.55 -15.62 6.49
N ALA A 10 -35.87 -15.60 7.78
CA ALA A 10 -35.43 -14.67 8.80
C ALA A 10 -34.33 -15.24 9.73
N CYS A 11 -33.92 -14.36 10.66
CA CYS A 11 -33.22 -14.55 11.94
C CYS A 11 -31.71 -14.33 11.98
N MET A 12 -31.30 -13.29 12.73
CA MET A 12 -30.24 -13.38 13.73
C MET A 12 -30.46 -12.30 14.81
N ASP A 13 -30.82 -12.75 16.01
CA ASP A 13 -30.91 -11.94 17.23
C ASP A 13 -29.65 -12.12 18.10
N PHE A 14 -29.32 -11.02 18.79
CA PHE A 14 -28.34 -10.86 19.87
C PHE A 14 -28.58 -11.81 21.05
N ILE A 15 -27.52 -12.29 21.72
CA ILE A 15 -27.46 -12.51 23.19
C ILE A 15 -25.99 -12.51 23.69
N SER A 16 -25.85 -11.95 24.89
CA SER A 16 -24.67 -11.66 25.70
C SER A 16 -23.89 -12.87 26.26
N LEU A 17 -22.59 -12.65 26.49
CA LEU A 17 -21.65 -13.52 27.20
C LEU A 17 -21.96 -13.64 28.71
N THR A 18 -21.98 -14.87 29.25
CA THR A 18 -21.40 -15.18 30.57
C THR A 18 -21.24 -16.69 30.83
N ASN A 19 -20.05 -17.04 31.32
CA ASN A 19 -19.69 -18.14 32.22
C ASN A 19 -19.92 -19.60 31.82
N TYR A 20 -18.84 -20.29 31.43
CA TYR A 20 -18.63 -21.69 31.78
C TYR A 20 -17.16 -21.95 32.19
N GLY A 21 -17.01 -22.69 33.29
CA GLY A 21 -15.78 -22.86 34.05
C GLY A 21 -14.75 -23.81 33.43
N THR A 22 -13.52 -23.61 33.87
CA THR A 22 -12.34 -24.41 33.56
C THR A 22 -12.28 -25.69 34.39
N ASN A 23 -12.26 -26.84 33.74
CA ASN A 23 -11.76 -28.10 34.30
C ASN A 23 -10.95 -28.83 33.22
N TYR A 24 -9.62 -28.80 33.33
CA TYR A 24 -8.74 -29.62 32.51
C TYR A 24 -8.27 -30.82 33.34
N GLN A 25 -8.78 -32.01 33.04
CA GLN A 25 -8.14 -33.27 33.44
C GLN A 25 -7.00 -33.58 32.46
N ARG A 26 -5.85 -33.98 33.02
CA ARG A 26 -4.63 -34.34 32.27
C ARG A 26 -4.84 -35.70 31.59
N LEU A 27 -5.04 -35.71 30.27
CA LEU A 27 -5.02 -36.92 29.45
C LEU A 27 -3.57 -37.41 29.31
N SER A 28 -3.30 -38.64 29.74
CA SER A 28 -2.06 -39.36 29.46
C SER A 28 -2.07 -39.84 28.01
N VAL A 29 -1.16 -39.31 27.19
CA VAL A 29 -0.98 -39.75 25.80
C VAL A 29 -0.27 -41.11 25.81
N VAL A 30 -0.92 -42.12 25.22
CA VAL A 30 -0.32 -43.41 24.88
C VAL A 30 0.19 -43.30 23.44
N GLU A 31 1.48 -43.57 23.21
CA GLU A 31 2.05 -43.56 21.86
C GLU A 31 1.55 -44.75 21.04
N PRO A 32 1.00 -44.56 19.83
CA PRO A 32 0.82 -45.66 18.90
C PRO A 32 2.12 -45.92 18.13
N VAL A 33 2.66 -47.12 18.31
CA VAL A 33 3.73 -47.70 17.48
C VAL A 33 3.18 -47.91 16.06
N GLY A 34 3.75 -47.22 15.07
CA GLY A 34 3.32 -47.38 13.67
C GLY A 34 4.13 -46.60 12.64
N LEU A 35 5.16 -47.26 12.11
CA LEU A 35 5.78 -47.12 10.78
C LEU A 35 5.85 -45.72 10.14
N VAL A 36 7.00 -45.06 10.30
CA VAL A 36 7.41 -43.92 9.47
C VAL A 36 7.92 -44.45 8.12
N PRO A 37 7.45 -43.96 6.96
CA PRO A 37 8.05 -44.29 5.67
C PRO A 37 9.48 -43.76 5.65
N LYS A 38 10.47 -44.64 5.44
CA LYS A 38 11.84 -44.22 5.14
C LYS A 38 11.84 -43.54 3.77
N VAL A 39 11.77 -42.22 3.77
CA VAL A 39 12.18 -41.42 2.62
C VAL A 39 13.70 -41.53 2.56
N HIS A 40 14.20 -42.19 1.51
CA HIS A 40 15.62 -42.22 1.19
C HIS A 40 15.99 -40.84 0.64
N CYS A 41 16.61 -40.00 1.48
CA CYS A 41 17.20 -38.74 1.03
C CYS A 41 18.47 -39.06 0.26
N GLU A 42 18.38 -39.10 -1.07
CA GLU A 42 19.56 -38.90 -1.90
C GLU A 42 19.85 -37.38 -1.93
N ASP A 43 20.91 -37.03 -1.20
CA ASP A 43 21.75 -35.83 -1.30
C ASP A 43 21.11 -34.51 -1.77
N ILE A 44 20.31 -33.91 -0.88
CA ILE A 44 20.19 -32.44 -0.89
C ILE A 44 21.33 -31.89 -0.03
N THR A 45 22.48 -31.64 -0.66
CA THR A 45 23.50 -30.77 -0.04
C THR A 45 22.96 -29.35 -0.07
N LEU A 46 22.21 -28.95 0.97
CA LEU A 46 21.84 -27.55 1.17
C LEU A 46 23.06 -26.80 1.71
N PRO A 47 23.59 -25.78 1.00
CA PRO A 47 24.69 -24.99 1.51
C PRO A 47 24.14 -24.00 2.54
N GLY A 48 24.13 -24.39 3.81
CA GLY A 48 23.89 -23.47 4.93
C GLY A 48 23.01 -24.03 6.02
N SER A 49 23.26 -23.57 7.25
CA SER A 49 22.41 -23.87 8.40
C SER A 49 20.96 -23.41 8.15
N LEU A 50 19.98 -24.05 8.79
CA LEU A 50 18.59 -23.57 8.82
C LEU A 50 18.49 -22.09 9.22
N PHE A 51 19.43 -21.61 10.05
CA PHE A 51 19.54 -20.20 10.42
C PHE A 51 19.96 -19.31 9.24
N THR A 52 20.88 -19.77 8.38
CA THR A 52 21.30 -19.05 7.17
C THR A 52 20.17 -18.99 6.15
N VAL A 53 19.50 -20.13 5.91
CA VAL A 53 18.33 -20.19 5.01
C VAL A 53 17.19 -19.34 5.56
N TRP A 54 16.89 -19.42 6.87
CA TRP A 54 15.87 -18.60 7.51
C TRP A 54 16.22 -17.10 7.48
N ALA A 55 17.48 -16.72 7.70
CA ALA A 55 17.93 -15.33 7.61
C ALA A 55 17.81 -14.79 6.18
N GLN A 56 18.17 -15.60 5.17
CA GLN A 56 17.98 -15.27 3.76
C GLN A 56 16.49 -15.20 3.39
N MET A 57 15.67 -16.12 3.90
CA MET A 57 14.22 -16.11 3.71
C MET A 57 13.59 -14.92 4.41
N LYS A 58 14.10 -14.45 5.55
CA LYS A 58 13.55 -13.30 6.28
C LYS A 58 13.61 -12.01 5.47
N ASP A 59 14.62 -11.84 4.62
CA ASP A 59 14.69 -10.74 3.65
C ASP A 59 13.72 -10.93 2.47
N LEU A 60 13.26 -12.17 2.23
CA LEU A 60 12.22 -12.52 1.25
C LEU A 60 10.79 -12.53 1.85
N ILE A 61 10.65 -12.58 3.18
CA ILE A 61 9.37 -12.41 3.87
C ILE A 61 8.92 -10.99 3.57
N GLN A 62 7.77 -10.88 2.90
CA GLN A 62 7.20 -9.63 2.40
C GLN A 62 7.36 -8.53 3.45
N LYS A 63 8.11 -7.47 3.10
CA LYS A 63 8.08 -6.24 3.89
C LYS A 63 6.61 -5.85 4.06
N PRO A 64 6.19 -5.38 5.24
CA PRO A 64 4.82 -4.92 5.40
C PRO A 64 4.52 -3.86 4.34
N PRO A 65 3.32 -3.89 3.72
CA PRO A 65 2.93 -2.88 2.76
C PRO A 65 3.00 -1.50 3.41
N VAL A 66 3.19 -0.47 2.57
CA VAL A 66 2.93 0.90 3.02
C VAL A 66 1.44 0.97 3.40
N THR A 67 1.16 1.41 4.62
CA THR A 67 -0.20 1.67 5.09
C THR A 67 -0.49 3.16 5.08
N LEU A 68 -1.75 3.54 4.91
CA LEU A 68 -2.25 4.90 4.80
C LEU A 68 -2.60 5.47 6.18
N ASP A 69 -2.38 6.77 6.39
CA ASP A 69 -2.80 7.49 7.60
C ASP A 69 -4.11 8.29 7.34
N PRO A 70 -5.28 7.83 7.84
CA PRO A 70 -6.56 8.51 7.64
C PRO A 70 -6.62 9.92 8.24
N LEU A 71 -5.76 10.25 9.22
CA LEU A 71 -5.69 11.59 9.79
C LEU A 71 -5.10 12.60 8.81
N THR A 72 -4.34 12.12 7.82
CA THR A 72 -3.74 12.94 6.76
C THR A 72 -4.61 13.03 5.51
N ALA A 73 -5.54 12.11 5.31
CA ALA A 73 -6.34 12.01 4.09
C ALA A 73 -7.23 13.24 3.86
N SER A 74 -7.30 13.74 2.63
CA SER A 74 -8.28 14.75 2.24
C SER A 74 -9.72 14.27 2.48
N ASN A 75 -10.63 15.21 2.73
CA ASN A 75 -12.06 14.89 2.89
C ASN A 75 -12.72 14.35 1.62
N GLN A 76 -12.03 14.31 0.48
CA GLN A 76 -12.52 13.62 -0.73
C GLN A 76 -11.97 12.20 -0.87
N LEU A 77 -11.12 11.74 0.04
CA LEU A 77 -10.52 10.42 0.01
C LEU A 77 -11.02 9.59 1.18
N VAL A 78 -11.52 8.41 0.87
CA VAL A 78 -11.88 7.39 1.86
C VAL A 78 -10.76 6.36 1.89
N VAL A 79 -10.23 6.10 3.08
CA VAL A 79 -9.22 5.07 3.31
C VAL A 79 -9.91 3.81 3.81
N SER A 80 -9.59 2.67 3.21
CA SER A 80 -10.15 1.37 3.61
C SER A 80 -9.74 0.97 5.04
N MET A 81 -10.50 0.05 5.64
CA MET A 81 -10.27 -0.41 7.01
C MET A 81 -8.90 -1.09 7.22
N ASP A 82 -8.35 -1.69 6.18
CA ASP A 82 -7.02 -2.31 6.18
C ASP A 82 -5.89 -1.30 5.87
N HIS A 83 -6.22 -0.03 5.64
CA HIS A 83 -5.29 1.07 5.37
C HIS A 83 -4.44 0.87 4.11
N THR A 84 -4.88 0.09 3.13
CA THR A 84 -4.12 -0.15 1.88
C THR A 84 -4.79 0.45 0.65
N THR A 85 -6.06 0.82 0.73
CA THR A 85 -6.85 1.28 -0.42
C THR A 85 -7.33 2.72 -0.23
N ILE A 86 -7.30 3.48 -1.32
CA ILE A 86 -7.79 4.85 -1.41
C ILE A 86 -8.93 4.88 -2.43
N GLU A 87 -10.10 5.31 -1.98
CA GLU A 87 -11.25 5.57 -2.84
C GLU A 87 -11.51 7.07 -2.92
N TYR A 88 -11.73 7.56 -4.14
CA TYR A 88 -12.18 8.94 -4.34
C TYR A 88 -13.70 9.03 -4.17
N SER A 89 -14.14 9.96 -3.34
CA SER A 89 -15.55 10.28 -3.15
C SER A 89 -15.87 11.64 -3.77
N GLU A 90 -16.91 11.66 -4.60
CA GLU A 90 -17.48 12.91 -5.13
C GLU A 90 -18.04 13.79 -4.02
N TRP A 91 -18.51 13.17 -2.93
CA TRP A 91 -19.05 13.85 -1.77
C TRP A 91 -17.97 14.07 -0.73
N LYS A 92 -17.83 15.31 -0.28
CA LYS A 92 -16.91 15.67 0.79
C LYS A 92 -17.34 14.99 2.09
N GLN A 93 -16.46 14.18 2.64
CA GLN A 93 -16.62 13.51 3.91
C GLN A 93 -16.55 14.51 5.08
N GLU A 94 -17.31 14.25 6.14
CA GLU A 94 -17.38 15.08 7.35
C GLU A 94 -16.22 14.82 8.32
N TYR A 95 -15.00 14.74 7.81
CA TYR A 95 -13.82 14.57 8.66
C TYR A 95 -13.37 15.90 9.28
N PRO A 96 -12.95 15.92 10.56
CA PRO A 96 -12.44 17.12 11.21
C PRO A 96 -11.20 17.66 10.52
N ASP A 97 -11.13 18.98 10.33
CA ASP A 97 -9.95 19.64 9.77
C ASP A 97 -8.86 19.78 10.83
N ASN A 98 -7.97 18.78 10.89
CA ASN A 98 -6.83 18.77 11.79
C ASN A 98 -5.56 19.28 11.08
N PRO A 99 -4.51 19.70 11.81
CA PRO A 99 -3.28 20.23 11.20
C PRO A 99 -2.54 19.24 10.28
N LYS A 100 -2.69 17.93 10.49
CA LYS A 100 -2.03 16.90 9.67
C LYS A 100 -2.77 16.65 8.35
N ARG A 101 -4.03 17.05 8.23
CA ARG A 101 -4.89 16.76 7.08
C ARG A 101 -4.46 17.53 5.84
N PHE A 102 -4.28 16.82 4.73
CA PHE A 102 -4.07 17.41 3.42
C PHE A 102 -5.40 17.86 2.81
N HIS A 103 -5.39 18.97 2.08
CA HIS A 103 -6.54 19.30 1.23
C HIS A 103 -6.60 18.43 -0.04
N VAL A 104 -5.46 17.91 -0.50
CA VAL A 104 -5.35 17.00 -1.65
C VAL A 104 -4.40 15.87 -1.30
N GLY A 105 -4.87 14.63 -1.43
CA GLY A 105 -4.08 13.43 -1.18
C GLY A 105 -4.10 12.92 0.26
N VAL A 106 -3.25 11.94 0.51
CA VAL A 106 -3.07 11.20 1.77
C VAL A 106 -1.61 10.75 1.88
N LEU A 107 -1.10 10.63 3.10
CA LEU A 107 0.24 10.11 3.36
C LEU A 107 0.22 8.63 3.76
N GLY A 108 1.35 7.97 3.51
CA GLY A 108 1.69 6.75 4.24
C GLY A 108 1.87 7.03 5.74
N SER A 109 1.51 6.08 6.58
CA SER A 109 1.64 6.16 8.05
C SER A 109 3.10 6.20 8.51
N GLN A 110 4.01 5.59 7.74
CA GLN A 110 5.43 5.57 8.02
C GLN A 110 6.19 6.55 7.13
N GLY A 111 7.00 7.40 7.75
CA GLY A 111 7.99 8.23 7.06
C GLY A 111 9.40 7.67 7.20
N TYR A 112 10.29 8.08 6.31
CA TYR A 112 11.64 7.57 6.16
C TYR A 112 12.67 8.69 6.30
N THR A 113 13.76 8.39 7.01
CA THR A 113 14.92 9.28 7.22
C THR A 113 16.25 8.65 6.78
N SER A 114 16.20 7.44 6.21
CA SER A 114 17.38 6.69 5.73
C SER A 114 16.96 5.45 4.94
N GLY A 115 17.91 4.87 4.20
CA GLY A 115 17.77 3.55 3.59
C GLY A 115 17.05 3.50 2.24
N LEU A 116 16.86 2.26 1.76
CA LEU A 116 16.22 1.93 0.49
C LEU A 116 14.85 1.27 0.71
N HIS A 117 13.80 1.93 0.22
CA HIS A 117 12.41 1.53 0.34
C HIS A 117 11.76 1.43 -1.03
N CYS A 118 10.78 0.54 -1.14
CA CYS A 118 9.99 0.38 -2.35
C CYS A 118 8.56 -0.06 -2.02
N TRP A 119 7.60 0.43 -2.80
CA TRP A 119 6.21 0.01 -2.73
C TRP A 119 5.60 0.07 -4.13
N ASP A 120 4.60 -0.77 -4.35
CA ASP A 120 3.85 -0.85 -5.59
C ASP A 120 2.46 -0.25 -5.37
N ILE A 121 1.99 0.49 -6.36
CA ILE A 121 0.67 1.10 -6.37
C ILE A 121 -0.06 0.61 -7.61
N GLU A 122 -1.17 -0.05 -7.43
CA GLU A 122 -2.12 -0.28 -8.51
C GLU A 122 -2.95 0.99 -8.72
N VAL A 123 -2.82 1.54 -9.93
CA VAL A 123 -3.58 2.71 -10.39
C VAL A 123 -4.71 2.32 -11.34
N GLY A 124 -4.69 1.08 -11.84
CA GLY A 124 -5.74 0.52 -12.69
C GLY A 124 -6.04 1.37 -13.92
N ASP A 125 -7.32 1.46 -14.26
CA ASP A 125 -7.85 2.29 -15.35
C ASP A 125 -8.13 3.75 -14.92
N SER A 126 -7.60 4.22 -13.78
CA SER A 126 -7.81 5.60 -13.34
C SER A 126 -7.13 6.59 -14.30
N ASP A 127 -7.89 7.57 -14.77
CA ASP A 127 -7.46 8.68 -15.63
C ASP A 127 -6.87 9.87 -14.83
N LYS A 128 -6.92 9.80 -13.50
CA LYS A 128 -6.51 10.90 -12.63
C LYS A 128 -5.95 10.43 -11.30
N TRP A 129 -4.64 10.59 -11.13
CA TRP A 129 -3.96 10.25 -9.88
C TRP A 129 -2.64 11.00 -9.73
N ILE A 130 -2.14 11.02 -8.49
CA ILE A 130 -0.81 11.51 -8.13
C ILE A 130 -0.18 10.50 -7.19
N VAL A 131 1.06 10.09 -7.47
CA VAL A 131 1.84 9.22 -6.58
C VAL A 131 3.24 9.77 -6.41
N GLY A 132 3.81 9.64 -5.21
CA GLY A 132 5.14 10.15 -4.96
C GLY A 132 5.61 10.08 -3.53
N VAL A 133 6.54 10.98 -3.22
CA VAL A 133 7.15 11.16 -1.91
C VAL A 133 7.15 12.64 -1.58
N VAL A 134 6.92 12.98 -0.31
CA VAL A 134 6.82 14.36 0.17
C VAL A 134 7.58 14.58 1.48
N GLU A 135 8.20 15.75 1.66
CA GLU A 135 8.82 16.13 2.95
C GLU A 135 7.76 16.35 4.06
N GLU A 136 8.13 16.09 5.31
CA GLU A 136 7.25 16.17 6.49
C GLU A 136 6.62 17.56 6.70
N ASN A 137 7.37 18.61 6.35
CA ASN A 137 7.09 20.02 6.65
C ASN A 137 6.42 20.79 5.50
N VAL A 138 5.97 20.10 4.44
CA VAL A 138 5.25 20.77 3.35
C VAL A 138 3.95 21.41 3.82
N ASP A 139 3.52 22.45 3.11
CA ASP A 139 2.20 23.05 3.33
C ASP A 139 1.10 22.09 2.84
N ARG A 140 0.35 21.54 3.80
CA ARG A 140 -0.70 20.53 3.55
C ARG A 140 -2.02 21.14 3.07
N LYS A 141 -2.18 22.47 3.17
CA LYS A 141 -3.44 23.17 2.90
C LYS A 141 -3.45 23.87 1.53
N ARG A 142 -2.30 23.95 0.85
CA ARG A 142 -2.21 24.48 -0.52
C ARG A 142 -2.55 23.41 -1.54
N LEU A 143 -3.61 23.67 -2.32
CA LEU A 143 -4.27 22.69 -3.18
C LEU A 143 -3.43 22.20 -4.38
N PHE A 144 -2.45 22.99 -4.88
CA PHE A 144 -1.86 22.72 -6.20
C PHE A 144 -0.37 23.03 -6.32
N ASN A 145 0.27 23.38 -5.22
CA ASN A 145 1.68 23.72 -5.21
C ASN A 145 2.48 22.45 -4.88
N MET A 146 2.61 21.55 -5.86
CA MET A 146 3.68 20.55 -5.91
C MET A 146 5.02 21.29 -6.08
N GLU A 147 5.38 22.05 -5.04
CA GLU A 147 6.55 22.91 -4.95
C GLU A 147 7.74 22.12 -4.41
N ARG A 148 8.70 22.80 -3.78
CA ARG A 148 9.83 22.15 -3.12
C ARG A 148 9.31 21.15 -2.09
N GLY A 149 9.98 20.01 -2.00
CA GLY A 149 9.62 18.94 -1.08
C GLY A 149 8.61 17.93 -1.63
N PHE A 150 8.15 18.07 -2.89
CA PHE A 150 7.36 17.05 -3.58
C PHE A 150 8.15 16.39 -4.72
N TRP A 151 8.22 15.07 -4.70
CA TRP A 151 8.76 14.24 -5.78
C TRP A 151 7.69 13.25 -6.21
N SER A 152 6.92 13.61 -7.22
CA SER A 152 5.74 12.85 -7.65
C SER A 152 5.65 12.74 -9.17
N ILE A 153 4.87 11.79 -9.64
CA ILE A 153 4.32 11.77 -11.00
C ILE A 153 2.81 11.79 -10.90
N ARG A 154 2.16 12.33 -11.93
CA ARG A 154 0.70 12.39 -12.02
C ARG A 154 0.20 12.03 -13.40
N LEU A 155 -1.02 11.50 -13.44
CA LEU A 155 -1.84 11.42 -14.63
C LEU A 155 -3.03 12.36 -14.45
N SER A 156 -3.33 13.15 -15.48
CA SER A 156 -4.51 13.98 -15.57
C SER A 156 -4.74 14.37 -17.02
N ASP A 157 -5.98 14.27 -17.50
CA ASP A 157 -6.35 14.57 -18.89
C ASP A 157 -5.49 13.76 -19.89
N ASP A 158 -5.28 12.47 -19.60
CA ASP A 158 -4.45 11.53 -20.37
C ASP A 158 -2.96 11.93 -20.53
N VAL A 159 -2.50 12.94 -19.79
CA VAL A 159 -1.11 13.41 -19.85
C VAL A 159 -0.37 13.10 -18.56
N TYR A 160 0.71 12.33 -18.69
CA TYR A 160 1.64 12.06 -17.61
C TYR A 160 2.57 13.23 -17.38
N ARG A 161 2.68 13.69 -16.13
CA ARG A 161 3.55 14.82 -15.76
C ARG A 161 4.38 14.55 -14.52
N ALA A 162 5.57 15.14 -14.50
CA ALA A 162 6.51 15.17 -13.40
C ALA A 162 7.12 16.59 -13.26
N GLY A 163 8.03 16.76 -12.31
CA GLY A 163 8.70 18.01 -12.01
C GLY A 163 7.91 18.93 -11.09
N ILE A 164 8.58 20.00 -10.63
CA ILE A 164 7.97 21.06 -9.83
C ILE A 164 6.78 21.62 -10.61
N ARG A 165 5.60 21.66 -9.99
CA ARG A 165 4.32 22.08 -10.62
C ARG A 165 3.93 21.29 -11.87
N GLY A 166 4.50 20.10 -12.09
CA GLY A 166 4.20 19.24 -13.23
C GLY A 166 4.66 19.81 -14.58
N GLN A 167 5.81 20.49 -14.61
CA GLN A 167 6.36 21.14 -15.81
C GLN A 167 6.92 20.17 -16.85
N THR A 168 7.18 18.92 -16.49
CA THR A 168 7.77 17.91 -17.38
C THR A 168 6.71 16.92 -17.81
N GLU A 169 6.36 16.92 -19.09
CA GLU A 169 5.52 15.88 -19.68
C GLU A 169 6.33 14.60 -19.88
N LEU A 170 5.74 13.44 -19.59
CA LEU A 170 6.38 12.14 -19.73
C LEU A 170 5.82 11.43 -20.97
N ALA A 171 6.70 10.99 -21.86
CA ALA A 171 6.33 10.12 -22.97
C ALA A 171 6.10 8.70 -22.46
N VAL A 172 4.86 8.40 -22.10
CA VAL A 172 4.42 7.07 -21.66
C VAL A 172 3.67 6.41 -22.81
N ASN A 173 4.34 5.49 -23.50
CA ASN A 173 3.76 4.83 -24.69
C ASN A 173 2.65 3.84 -24.33
N ASP A 174 2.78 3.19 -23.18
CA ASP A 174 1.80 2.24 -22.69
C ASP A 174 1.40 2.60 -21.25
N ILE A 175 0.09 2.61 -20.99
CA ILE A 175 -0.50 2.97 -19.70
C ILE A 175 -0.09 1.91 -18.65
N PRO A 176 0.67 2.29 -17.59
CA PRO A 176 1.02 1.37 -16.52
C PRO A 176 -0.17 1.14 -15.60
N TRP A 177 -0.53 -0.13 -15.38
CA TRP A 177 -1.53 -0.54 -14.37
C TRP A 177 -0.98 -0.45 -12.94
N ILE A 178 0.34 -0.68 -12.81
CA ILE A 178 1.07 -0.63 -11.55
C ILE A 178 2.25 0.32 -11.68
N ILE A 179 2.45 1.15 -10.66
CA ILE A 179 3.62 2.02 -10.52
C ILE A 179 4.41 1.56 -9.31
N ARG A 180 5.69 1.24 -9.53
CA ARG A 180 6.64 1.02 -8.44
C ARG A 180 7.36 2.33 -8.13
N VAL A 181 7.36 2.70 -6.86
CA VAL A 181 8.14 3.81 -6.33
C VAL A 181 9.33 3.27 -5.57
N TRP A 182 10.52 3.74 -5.93
CA TRP A 182 11.76 3.49 -5.21
C TRP A 182 12.21 4.77 -4.52
N LEU A 183 12.43 4.69 -3.21
CA LEU A 183 13.03 5.74 -2.41
C LEU A 183 14.40 5.26 -1.92
N ASP A 184 15.46 5.84 -2.46
CA ASP A 184 16.83 5.71 -1.97
C ASP A 184 17.16 6.99 -1.21
N TYR A 185 16.84 7.01 0.10
CA TYR A 185 16.99 8.21 0.92
C TYR A 185 18.46 8.65 0.97
N ASP A 186 19.35 7.69 1.20
CA ASP A 186 20.78 7.96 1.42
C ASP A 186 21.48 8.51 0.17
N LYS A 187 21.04 8.09 -1.03
CA LYS A 187 21.54 8.66 -2.31
C LYS A 187 20.68 9.79 -2.84
N GLY A 188 19.60 10.15 -2.15
CA GLY A 188 18.76 11.26 -2.56
C GLY A 188 17.99 11.01 -3.87
N ARG A 189 17.46 9.80 -4.08
CA ARG A 189 16.77 9.45 -5.35
C ARG A 189 15.36 8.94 -5.11
N VAL A 190 14.43 9.44 -5.93
CA VAL A 190 13.08 8.86 -6.07
C VAL A 190 12.90 8.42 -7.51
N LYS A 191 12.64 7.15 -7.74
CA LYS A 191 12.46 6.57 -9.08
C LYS A 191 11.08 5.95 -9.22
N PHE A 192 10.45 6.22 -10.36
CA PHE A 192 9.16 5.68 -10.76
C PHE A 192 9.35 4.75 -11.95
N CYS A 193 8.79 3.55 -11.88
CA CYS A 193 8.87 2.58 -12.97
C CYS A 193 7.59 1.76 -13.09
N ASP A 194 7.33 1.29 -14.31
CA ASP A 194 6.42 0.18 -14.55
C ASP A 194 7.17 -1.13 -14.22
N PRO A 195 6.77 -1.86 -13.16
CA PRO A 195 7.46 -3.07 -12.75
C PRO A 195 7.23 -4.26 -13.69
N HIS A 196 6.17 -4.25 -14.51
CA HIS A 196 5.90 -5.31 -15.48
C HIS A 196 6.78 -5.18 -16.72
N LYS A 197 7.03 -3.95 -17.16
CA LYS A 197 7.85 -3.65 -18.34
C LYS A 197 9.31 -3.37 -17.99
N ASN A 198 9.62 -3.29 -16.69
CA ASN A 198 10.92 -2.89 -16.16
C ASN A 198 11.40 -1.55 -16.78
N CYS A 199 10.46 -0.66 -17.09
CA CYS A 199 10.72 0.62 -17.74
C CYS A 199 10.67 1.75 -16.73
N THR A 200 11.62 2.69 -16.82
CA THR A 200 11.64 3.87 -15.94
C THR A 200 10.73 4.95 -16.51
N LEU A 201 9.74 5.37 -15.74
CA LEU A 201 8.85 6.48 -16.10
C LEU A 201 9.53 7.82 -15.82
N PHE A 202 10.12 7.96 -14.62
CA PHE A 202 10.81 9.18 -14.22
C PHE A 202 11.75 8.94 -13.04
N SER A 203 12.76 9.81 -12.88
CA SER A 203 13.64 9.78 -11.71
C SER A 203 13.98 11.19 -11.25
N TYR A 204 13.83 11.43 -9.95
CA TYR A 204 14.31 12.62 -9.28
C TYR A 204 15.65 12.35 -8.61
N THR A 205 16.48 13.38 -8.53
CA THR A 205 17.66 13.44 -7.67
C THR A 205 17.55 14.70 -6.80
N SER A 206 17.63 14.55 -5.48
CA SER A 206 17.46 15.61 -4.51
C SER A 206 18.17 15.28 -3.20
N LYS A 207 18.59 16.30 -2.44
CA LYS A 207 19.08 16.10 -1.07
C LYS A 207 17.92 16.25 -0.10
N PHE A 208 17.42 15.14 0.43
CA PHE A 208 16.40 15.15 1.49
C PHE A 208 17.00 15.76 2.76
N LYS A 209 16.32 16.76 3.32
CA LYS A 209 16.74 17.40 4.58
C LYS A 209 15.92 16.95 5.77
N GLU A 210 14.71 16.48 5.50
CA GLU A 210 13.70 16.12 6.48
C GLU A 210 13.22 14.68 6.25
N LYS A 211 12.48 14.14 7.22
CA LYS A 211 11.73 12.91 7.01
C LYS A 211 10.82 13.06 5.80
N VAL A 212 10.76 12.02 4.97
CA VAL A 212 9.87 11.97 3.81
C VAL A 212 8.82 10.89 3.96
N PHE A 213 7.63 11.12 3.41
CA PHE A 213 6.50 10.20 3.47
C PHE A 213 6.06 9.81 2.06
N PRO A 214 5.60 8.55 1.85
CA PRO A 214 4.81 8.21 0.68
C PRO A 214 3.60 9.14 0.56
N TYR A 215 3.29 9.58 -0.65
CA TYR A 215 2.18 10.47 -0.96
C TYR A 215 1.34 9.89 -2.08
N PHE A 216 0.02 9.95 -1.91
CA PHE A 216 -0.94 9.37 -2.83
C PHE A 216 -2.16 10.27 -2.99
N CYS A 217 -2.75 10.30 -4.18
CA CYS A 217 -4.03 10.94 -4.45
C CYS A 217 -4.72 10.20 -5.59
N SER A 218 -5.94 9.70 -5.35
CA SER A 218 -6.86 9.26 -6.40
C SER A 218 -7.79 10.41 -6.76
N GLY A 219 -8.21 10.49 -8.03
CA GLY A 219 -9.12 11.52 -8.53
C GLY A 219 -10.29 10.98 -9.35
N THR A 220 -10.38 9.67 -9.53
CA THR A 220 -11.42 9.01 -10.35
C THR A 220 -12.33 8.19 -9.44
N PRO A 221 -13.64 8.47 -9.37
CA PRO A 221 -14.60 7.58 -8.72
C PRO A 221 -14.54 6.17 -9.33
N LEU A 222 -14.84 5.14 -8.55
CA LEU A 222 -14.90 3.72 -8.98
C LEU A 222 -13.57 3.08 -9.40
N CYS A 223 -12.47 3.84 -9.47
CA CYS A 223 -11.12 3.31 -9.69
C CYS A 223 -10.30 3.46 -8.39
N PRO A 224 -10.37 2.49 -7.46
CA PRO A 224 -9.60 2.55 -6.23
C PRO A 224 -8.11 2.46 -6.52
N MET A 225 -7.31 3.18 -5.73
CA MET A 225 -5.85 3.05 -5.73
C MET A 225 -5.44 2.10 -4.60
N ILE A 226 -4.70 1.03 -4.91
CA ILE A 226 -4.37 -0.05 -3.96
C ILE A 226 -2.85 -0.15 -3.75
N LEU A 227 -2.43 -0.24 -2.49
CA LEU A 227 -1.01 -0.34 -2.11
C LEU A 227 -0.60 -1.79 -1.85
N PHE A 228 0.55 -2.17 -2.41
CA PHE A 228 1.16 -3.49 -2.22
C PHE A 228 2.60 -3.37 -1.70
N PRO A 229 3.11 -4.42 -1.03
CA PRO A 229 4.54 -4.53 -0.78
C PRO A 229 5.32 -4.51 -2.10
N GLY A 230 6.28 -3.59 -2.24
CA GLY A 230 7.13 -3.54 -3.42
C GLY A 230 8.10 -4.72 -3.45
N LYS A 231 8.22 -5.40 -4.59
CA LYS A 231 9.25 -6.43 -4.80
C LYS A 231 10.58 -5.75 -5.14
N LYS A 232 11.66 -6.11 -4.44
CA LYS A 232 13.00 -5.59 -4.76
C LYS A 232 13.59 -6.22 -6.00
#